data_AF-D8M8G7-F1
#
_entry.id   AF-D8M8G7-F1
#
_cell.length_a   1.000
_cell.length_b   1.000
_cell.length_c   1.000
_cell.angle_alpha   90.00
_cell.angle_beta   90.00
_cell.angle_gamma   90.00
#
_symmetry.space_group_name_H-M   'P 1'
#
loop_
_entity.id
_entity.type
_entity.pdbx_description
1 polymer ?
#
loop_
_entity_poly.entity_id
_entity_poly.type
_entity_poly.pdbx_seq_one_letter_code
_entity_poly.pdbx_strand_id
1 'polypeptide(L)'
;MEFVVDDCDFSFFCNPYLLKLHFPYPCIDDERAKAVYDVDKDNGTVYVHIPKVEKGRFFPDLDLISTLLQKPAPMPTLPRGFLPDNF
;
A
#
# COMPACT_ATOMS: atom_id res chain seq x y z
N MET A 1 -7.61 -10.15 6.81
CA MET A 1 -6.53 -9.30 6.31
C MET A 1 -6.01 -9.97 5.07
N GLU A 2 -5.95 -9.22 3.98
CA GLU A 2 -5.58 -9.74 2.67
C GLU A 2 -4.55 -8.80 2.08
N PHE A 3 -3.60 -9.34 1.33
CA PHE A 3 -2.66 -8.53 0.57
C PHE A 3 -2.48 -9.11 -0.81
N VAL A 4 -2.17 -8.23 -1.76
CA VAL A 4 -1.97 -8.54 -3.16
C VAL A 4 -0.69 -7.83 -3.59
N VAL A 5 0.23 -8.56 -4.21
CA VAL A 5 1.44 -8.00 -4.80
C VAL A 5 1.35 -8.20 -6.30
N ASP A 6 1.44 -7.11 -7.07
CA ASP A 6 1.43 -7.10 -8.52
C ASP A 6 2.68 -6.34 -8.99
N ASP A 7 3.76 -7.07 -9.22
CA ASP A 7 5.04 -6.51 -9.67
C ASP A 7 5.56 -5.42 -8.71
N CYS A 8 5.36 -4.14 -9.02
CA CYS A 8 5.74 -3.01 -8.17
C CYS A 8 4.60 -2.55 -7.23
N ASP A 9 3.36 -2.95 -7.46
CA ASP A 9 2.20 -2.56 -6.68
C ASP A 9 1.95 -3.51 -5.52
N PHE A 10 1.68 -2.96 -4.35
CA PHE A 10 1.34 -3.71 -3.15
C PHE A 10 0.08 -3.14 -2.52
N SER A 11 -0.99 -3.93 -2.53
CA SER A 11 -2.27 -3.59 -1.93
C SER A 11 -2.51 -4.46 -0.70
N PHE A 12 -2.71 -3.83 0.45
CA PHE A 12 -2.96 -4.49 1.71
C PHE A 12 -4.27 -3.99 2.30
N PHE A 13 -5.18 -4.92 2.57
CA PHE A 13 -6.52 -4.64 3.07
C PHE A 13 -6.73 -5.29 4.44
N CYS A 14 -7.04 -4.45 5.43
CA CYS A 14 -7.35 -4.86 6.78
C CYS A 14 -8.48 -3.99 7.31
N ASN A 15 -9.73 -4.42 7.16
CA ASN A 15 -10.93 -3.67 7.57
C ASN A 15 -10.74 -2.99 8.95
N PRO A 16 -10.87 -1.65 9.07
CA PRO A 16 -11.32 -0.66 8.06
C PRO A 16 -10.21 0.01 7.24
N TYR A 17 -8.96 -0.41 7.39
CA TYR A 17 -7.77 0.18 6.75
C TYR A 17 -7.46 -0.46 5.39
N LEU A 18 -7.13 0.39 4.42
CA LEU A 18 -6.59 0.01 3.13
C LEU A 18 -5.27 0.73 2.92
N LEU A 19 -4.20 -0.02 2.69
CA LEU A 19 -2.87 0.48 2.42
C LEU A 19 -2.48 0.07 1.01
N LYS A 20 -2.18 1.05 0.15
CA LYS A 20 -1.67 0.80 -1.20
C LYS A 20 -0.31 1.44 -1.34
N LEU A 21 0.70 0.62 -1.59
CA LEU A 21 2.07 1.02 -1.78
C LEU A 21 2.49 0.73 -3.22
N HIS A 22 3.31 1.60 -3.80
CA HIS A 22 3.96 1.35 -5.08
C HIS A 22 5.47 1.38 -4.87
N PHE A 23 6.12 0.23 -4.96
CA PHE A 23 7.55 0.08 -4.79
C PHE A 23 8.32 0.60 -6.02
N PRO A 24 9.57 1.07 -5.85
CA PRO A 24 10.42 1.50 -6.96
C PRO A 24 10.91 0.34 -7.84
N TYR A 25 10.82 -0.89 -7.35
CA TYR A 25 11.30 -2.10 -8.01
C TYR A 25 10.31 -3.25 -7.80
N PRO A 26 10.31 -4.23 -8.73
CA PRO A 26 9.35 -5.31 -8.69
C PRO A 26 9.66 -6.33 -7.59
N CYS A 27 8.59 -6.83 -6.99
CA CYS A 27 8.54 -7.87 -5.97
C CYS A 27 7.86 -9.11 -6.55
N ILE A 28 8.18 -10.28 -5.99
CA ILE A 28 7.57 -11.54 -6.41
C ILE A 28 6.70 -12.09 -5.29
N ASP A 29 5.45 -12.43 -5.60
CA ASP A 29 4.55 -13.12 -4.68
C ASP A 29 4.76 -14.62 -4.80
N ASP A 30 5.81 -15.11 -4.12
CA ASP A 30 6.14 -16.52 -4.05
C ASP A 30 5.56 -17.15 -2.77
N GLU A 31 5.64 -18.47 -2.61
CA GLU A 31 5.23 -19.19 -1.38
C GLU A 31 5.96 -18.74 -0.09
N ARG A 32 7.00 -17.92 -0.27
CA ARG A 32 7.80 -17.31 0.80
C ARG A 32 7.18 -16.01 1.30
N ALA A 33 6.22 -15.43 0.58
CA ALA A 33 5.49 -14.26 1.01
C ALA A 33 4.61 -14.62 2.21
N LYS A 34 4.81 -13.92 3.34
CA LYS A 34 4.10 -14.22 4.58
C LYS A 34 3.74 -12.94 5.30
N ALA A 35 2.45 -12.77 5.59
CA ALA A 35 1.97 -11.77 6.53
C ALA A 35 1.78 -12.41 7.90
N VAL A 36 2.49 -11.90 8.91
CA VAL A 36 2.38 -12.30 10.30
C VAL A 36 1.84 -11.11 11.07
N TYR A 37 0.70 -11.29 11.71
CA TYR A 37 0.16 -10.30 12.63
C TYR A 37 0.62 -10.64 14.05
N ASP A 38 1.33 -9.72 14.69
CA ASP A 38 1.85 -9.90 16.04
C ASP A 38 1.14 -8.90 16.95
N VAL A 39 0.17 -9.39 17.73
CA VAL A 39 -0.61 -8.58 18.70
C VAL A 39 0.18 -8.25 19.94
N ASP A 40 1.10 -9.13 20.33
CA ASP A 40 1.90 -9.01 21.54
C ASP A 40 3.13 -8.11 21.34
N LYS A 41 3.62 -7.99 20.10
CA LYS A 41 4.68 -7.04 19.74
C LYS A 41 4.12 -5.71 19.25
N ASP A 42 4.60 -4.62 19.84
CA ASP A 42 4.40 -3.24 19.36
C ASP A 42 2.95 -2.94 18.95
N ASN A 43 2.01 -3.16 19.89
CA ASN A 43 0.66 -2.60 19.82
C ASN A 43 -0.16 -3.01 18.58
N GLY A 44 -0.01 -4.27 18.12
CA GLY A 44 -0.73 -4.80 16.96
C GLY A 44 -0.02 -4.54 15.64
N THR A 45 1.27 -4.86 15.55
CA THR A 45 2.05 -4.67 14.33
C THR A 45 1.87 -5.82 13.34
N VAL A 46 1.70 -5.47 12.07
CA VAL A 46 1.64 -6.45 10.97
C VAL A 46 2.98 -6.48 10.25
N TYR A 47 3.58 -7.67 10.18
CA TYR A 47 4.83 -7.93 9.47
C TYR A 47 4.54 -8.67 8.17
N VAL A 48 4.64 -7.98 7.03
CA VAL A 48 4.53 -8.60 5.70
C VAL A 48 5.93 -8.80 5.12
N HIS A 49 6.31 -10.06 4.91
CA HIS A 49 7.55 -10.44 4.25
C HIS A 49 7.26 -10.72 2.79
N ILE A 50 7.86 -9.95 1.88
CA ILE A 50 7.72 -10.11 0.43
C ILE A 50 9.11 -10.27 -0.16
N PRO A 51 9.40 -11.36 -0.88
CA PRO A 51 10.68 -11.52 -1.56
C PRO A 51 10.80 -10.56 -2.74
N LYS A 52 12.00 -10.02 -2.93
CA LYS A 52 12.35 -9.20 -4.09
C LYS A 52 12.58 -10.09 -5.30
N VAL A 53 12.20 -9.63 -6.49
CA VAL A 53 12.53 -10.33 -7.76
C VAL A 53 14.03 -10.50 -7.89
N GLU A 54 14.79 -9.42 -7.67
CA GLU A 54 16.25 -9.45 -7.66
C GLU A 54 16.81 -9.49 -6.23
N LYS A 55 17.42 -10.61 -5.88
CA LYS A 55 18.11 -10.78 -4.60
C LYS A 55 19.31 -9.84 -4.50
N GLY A 56 19.34 -9.02 -3.45
CA GLY A 56 20.41 -8.04 -3.22
C GLY A 56 20.15 -6.65 -3.80
N ARG A 57 19.03 -6.44 -4.52
CA ARG A 57 18.64 -5.10 -4.98
C ARG A 57 18.25 -4.22 -3.80
N PHE A 58 18.91 -3.07 -3.68
CA PHE A 58 18.55 -2.04 -2.71
C PHE A 58 17.26 -1.36 -3.16
N PHE A 59 16.28 -1.25 -2.25
CA PHE A 59 15.03 -0.51 -2.51
C PHE A 59 15.20 0.83 -1.82
N PRO A 60 15.53 1.91 -2.55
CA PRO A 60 15.53 3.24 -1.97
C PRO A 60 14.10 3.59 -1.55
N ASP A 61 13.98 4.47 -0.55
CA ASP A 61 12.69 5.05 -0.14
C ASP A 61 11.69 4.10 0.54
N LEU A 62 12.10 2.88 0.91
CA LEU A 62 11.26 1.96 1.70
C LEU A 62 10.86 2.54 3.06
N ASP A 63 11.76 3.33 3.67
CA ASP A 63 11.52 4.03 4.94
C ASP A 63 10.53 5.21 4.80
N LEU A 64 10.28 5.68 3.57
CA LEU A 64 9.38 6.77 3.26
C LEU A 64 8.02 6.23 2.81
N ILE A 65 7.32 5.56 3.74
CA ILE A 65 5.98 4.99 3.51
C ILE A 65 5.01 6.04 2.95
N SER A 66 5.15 7.31 3.34
CA SER A 66 4.36 8.45 2.83
C SER A 66 4.57 8.75 1.34
N THR A 67 5.75 8.42 0.79
CA THR A 67 6.07 8.56 -0.65
C THR A 67 5.60 7.34 -1.43
N LEU A 68 5.67 6.15 -0.83
CA LEU A 68 5.18 4.91 -1.41
C LEU A 68 3.66 4.82 -1.45
N LEU A 69 2.98 5.54 -0.56
CA LEU A 69 1.53 5.60 -0.53
C LEU A 69 1.03 6.11 -1.88
N GLN A 70 0.30 5.25 -2.61
CA GLN A 70 -0.39 5.68 -3.82
C GLN A 70 -1.25 6.88 -3.43
N LYS A 71 -0.91 8.06 -3.98
CA LYS A 71 -1.66 9.27 -3.70
C LYS A 71 -3.11 8.98 -4.05
N PRO A 72 -4.07 9.21 -3.14
CA PRO A 72 -5.47 9.09 -3.49
C PRO A 72 -5.68 9.95 -4.74
N ALA A 73 -6.35 9.39 -5.74
CA ALA A 73 -6.65 10.09 -6.97
C ALA A 73 -7.19 11.49 -6.59
N PRO A 74 -6.67 12.56 -7.21
CA PRO A 74 -7.16 13.90 -6.90
C PRO A 74 -8.67 13.86 -7.01
N MET A 75 -9.36 14.31 -5.95
CA MET A 75 -10.82 14.40 -5.96
C MET A 75 -11.22 15.03 -7.30
N PRO A 76 -12.16 14.42 -8.05
CA PRO A 76 -12.64 15.04 -9.28
C PRO A 76 -13.08 16.44 -8.90
N THR A 77 -12.38 17.45 -9.42
CA THR A 77 -12.71 18.84 -9.17
C THR A 77 -14.08 19.05 -9.77
N LEU A 78 -15.13 18.99 -8.94
CA LEU A 78 -16.47 19.28 -9.37
C LEU A 78 -16.43 20.71 -9.93
N PRO A 79 -16.84 20.94 -11.20
CA PRO A 79 -16.88 22.28 -11.74
C PRO A 79 -17.74 23.13 -10.81
N ARG A 80 -17.15 24.24 -10.33
CA ARG A 80 -17.78 25.24 -9.45
C ARG A 80 -18.92 25.91 -10.23
N GLY A 81 -20.06 25.24 -10.32
CA GLY A 81 -21.20 25.69 -11.12
C GLY A 81 -22.47 24.85 -10.99
N PHE A 82 -22.44 23.70 -10.30
CA PHE A 82 -23.64 22.92 -9.99
C PHE A 82 -24.09 23.15 -8.54
N LEU A 83 -24.51 24.37 -8.23
CA LEU A 83 -25.47 24.61 -7.15
C LEU A 83 -26.80 24.91 -7.84
N PRO A 84 -27.87 24.12 -7.63
CA PRO A 84 -29.20 24.57 -8.02
C PRO A 84 -29.56 25.78 -7.15
N ASP A 85 -29.79 26.92 -7.79
CA ASP A 85 -30.38 28.11 -7.16
C ASP A 85 -31.76 27.73 -6.60
N ASN A 86 -31.83 27.45 -5.30
CA ASN A 86 -33.11 27.41 -4.61
C ASN A 86 -32.94 27.76 -3.13
N PHE A 87 -32.99 29.06 -2.83
CA PHE A 87 -33.67 29.66 -1.67
C PHE A 87 -34.05 31.11 -1.99
#